data_AF-A0A521RUI3-F1
#
_entry.id   AF-A0A521RUI3-F1
#
_cell.length_a   1.000
_cell.length_b   1.000
_cell.length_c   1.000
_cell.angle_alpha   90.00
_cell.angle_beta   90.00
_cell.angle_gamma   90.00
#
_symmetry.space_group_name_H-M   'P 1'
#
loop_
_entity.id
_entity.type
_entity.pdbx_description
1 polymer ?
#
loop_
_entity_poly.entity_id
_entity_poly.type
_entity_poly.pdbx_seq_one_letter_code
_entity_poly.pdbx_strand_id
1 'polypeptide(L)' 'INVAIGGAAFHPGPEVLAAVNTAERRLAGRGRVLLRPSGTEPVIRVMVEGEDIDLVQCLAEEVAAAVAGAAGQG' A
#
# COMPACT_ATOMS: atom_id res chain seq x y z
N ILE A 1 -0.02 7.80 -0.04
CA ILE A 1 1.24 7.76 -0.81
C ILE A 1 0.93 7.28 -2.23
N ASN A 2 1.48 7.92 -3.26
CA ASN A 2 1.39 7.43 -4.63
C ASN A 2 2.69 6.70 -4.98
N VAL A 3 2.59 5.46 -5.44
CA VAL A 3 3.74 4.63 -5.82
C VAL A 3 3.71 4.41 -7.32
N ALA A 4 4.76 4.80 -8.03
CA ALA A 4 4.87 4.57 -9.46
C ALA A 4 4.99 3.07 -9.77
N ILE A 5 4.25 2.62 -10.78
CA ILE A 5 4.32 1.28 -11.35
C ILE A 5 4.65 1.45 -12.83
N GLY A 6 5.52 0.63 -13.42
CA GLY A 6 6.11 0.85 -14.76
C GLY A 6 5.15 0.83 -15.97
N GLY A 7 3.88 1.21 -15.81
CA GLY A 7 2.87 1.28 -16.87
C GLY A 7 2.11 -0.03 -17.11
N ALA A 8 2.60 -1.15 -16.57
CA ALA A 8 1.90 -2.43 -16.62
C ALA A 8 0.74 -2.50 -15.63
N ALA A 9 -0.23 -3.38 -15.90
CA ALA A 9 -1.27 -3.72 -14.94
C ALA A 9 -0.63 -4.27 -13.65
N PHE A 10 -0.88 -3.59 -12.54
CA PHE A 10 -0.34 -4.01 -11.25
C PHE A 10 -1.26 -5.04 -10.59
N HIS A 11 -0.69 -6.19 -10.28
CA HIS A 11 -1.33 -7.24 -9.49
C HIS A 11 -0.55 -7.38 -8.17
N PRO A 12 -1.19 -7.17 -7.01
CA PRO A 12 -0.50 -7.29 -5.73
C PRO A 12 -0.02 -8.73 -5.51
N GLY A 13 1.30 -8.89 -5.44
CA GLY A 13 1.94 -10.16 -5.10
C GLY A 13 1.83 -10.51 -3.61
N PRO A 14 2.31 -11.70 -3.20
CA PRO A 14 2.21 -12.17 -1.82
C PRO A 14 2.85 -11.23 -0.80
N GLU A 15 3.95 -10.55 -1.16
CA GLU A 15 4.63 -9.59 -0.27
C GLU A 15 3.77 -8.35 0.00
N VAL A 16 3.09 -7.82 -1.02
CA VAL A 16 2.16 -6.69 -0.87
C VAL A 16 0.97 -7.08 0.01
N LEU A 17 0.40 -8.26 -0.22
CA LEU A 17 -0.71 -8.78 0.58
C LEU A 17 -0.30 -9.01 2.05
N ALA A 18 0.92 -9.50 2.28
CA ALA A 18 1.45 -9.68 3.63
C ALA A 18 1.66 -8.35 4.36
N ALA A 19 2.15 -7.32 3.67
CA ALA A 19 2.28 -5.97 4.21
C ALA A 19 0.92 -5.37 4.58
N VAL A 20 -0.08 -5.47 3.69
CA VAL A 20 -1.45 -5.00 3.94
C VAL A 20 -2.05 -5.70 5.16
N ASN A 21 -1.99 -7.03 5.23
CA ASN A 21 -2.55 -7.77 6.36
C ASN A 21 -1.84 -7.43 7.68
N THR A 22 -0.52 -7.24 7.65
CA THR A 22 0.24 -6.79 8.83
C THR A 22 -0.22 -5.40 9.29
N ALA A 23 -0.40 -4.47 8.36
CA ALA A 23 -0.91 -3.15 8.65
C ALA A 23 -2.34 -3.19 9.22
N GLU A 24 -3.25 -3.96 8.63
CA GLU A 24 -4.61 -4.14 9.14
C GLU A 24 -4.64 -4.73 10.57
N ARG A 25 -3.77 -5.71 10.86
CA ARG A 25 -3.62 -6.24 12.22
C ARG A 25 -3.11 -5.19 13.20
N ARG A 26 -2.13 -4.38 12.80
CA ARG A 26 -1.58 -3.30 13.65
C ARG A 26 -2.60 -2.20 13.92
N LEU A 27 -3.48 -1.92 12.96
CA LEU A 27 -4.62 -1.00 13.14
C LEU A 27 -5.69 -1.56 14.10
N ALA A 28 -5.71 -2.88 14.33
CA ALA A 28 -6.62 -3.55 15.28
C ALA A 28 -8.10 -3.15 15.10
N GLY A 29 -8.54 -3.00 13.84
CA GLY A 29 -9.92 -2.59 13.50
C GLY A 29 -10.23 -1.11 13.67
N ARG A 30 -9.26 -0.29 14.10
CA ARG A 30 -9.39 1.16 14.32
C ARG A 30 -8.87 1.97 13.14
N GLY A 31 -8.94 1.37 11.95
CA GLY A 31 -8.38 1.92 10.73
C GLY A 31 -8.59 0.99 9.53
N ARG A 32 -8.15 1.43 8.35
CA ARG A 32 -8.25 0.66 7.10
C ARG A 32 -7.01 0.89 6.24
N VAL A 33 -6.73 -0.10 5.40
CA VAL A 33 -5.70 0.00 4.35
C VAL A 33 -6.40 -0.14 3.00
N LEU A 34 -6.13 0.78 2.08
CA LEU A 34 -6.68 0.78 0.73
C LEU A 34 -5.55 0.89 -0.28
N LEU A 35 -5.51 -0.09 -1.19
CA LEU A 35 -4.69 -0.07 -2.39
C LEU A 35 -5.61 0.09 -3.61
N ARG A 36 -5.35 1.10 -4.44
CA ARG A 36 -6.09 1.30 -5.68
C ARG A 36 -5.17 1.73 -6.83
N PRO A 37 -5.33 1.17 -8.04
CA PRO A 37 -4.69 1.74 -9.21
C PRO A 37 -5.28 3.10 -9.54
N SER A 38 -4.44 4.01 -10.03
CA SER A 38 -4.91 5.24 -10.67
C SER A 38 -5.40 4.94 -12.09
N GLY A 39 -6.48 5.58 -12.51
CA GLY A 39 -7.06 5.40 -13.85
C GLY A 39 -6.42 6.27 -14.93
N THR A 40 -5.66 7.30 -14.53
CA THR A 40 -5.09 8.31 -15.44
C THR A 40 -3.57 8.36 -15.40
N GLU A 41 -2.96 7.69 -14.41
CA GLU A 41 -1.52 7.74 -14.16
C GLU A 41 -1.01 6.33 -13.83
N PRO A 42 0.24 6.00 -14.17
CA PRO A 42 0.82 4.70 -13.87
C PRO A 42 1.28 4.63 -12.40
N VAL A 43 0.33 4.75 -11.47
CA VAL A 43 0.58 4.73 -10.02
C VAL A 43 -0.44 3.87 -9.26
N ILE A 44 0.01 3.24 -8.18
CA ILE A 44 -0.85 2.71 -7.11
C ILE A 44 -0.95 3.73 -5.98
N ARG A 45 -2.17 4.02 -5.57
CA ARG A 45 -2.45 4.88 -4.41
C ARG A 45 -2.57 4.00 -3.18
N VAL A 46 -1.66 4.21 -2.24
CA VAL A 46 -1.65 3.60 -0.91
C VAL A 46 -2.27 4.59 0.07
N MET A 47 -3.35 4.17 0.73
CA MET A 47 -4.01 4.96 1.75
C MET A 47 -4.16 4.11 3.01
N VAL A 48 -3.78 4.68 4.14
CA VAL A 48 -4.00 4.13 5.46
C VAL A 48 -4.74 5.19 6.27
N GLU A 49 -5.80 4.78 6.96
CA GLU A 49 -6.59 5.63 7.85
C GLU A 49 -6.61 5.00 9.24
N GLY A 50 -6.64 5.82 10.29
CA GLY A 50 -6.65 5.39 11.68
C GLY A 50 -6.52 6.56 12.66
N GLU A 51 -6.67 6.28 13.96
CA GLU A 51 -6.65 7.30 15.03
C GLU A 51 -5.25 7.81 15.38
N ASP A 52 -4.24 6.94 15.24
CA ASP A 52 -2.85 7.22 15.59
C ASP A 52 -2.09 7.63 14.33
N ILE A 53 -1.73 8.92 14.25
CA ILE A 53 -1.11 9.50 13.06
C ILE A 53 0.28 8.92 12.78
N ASP A 54 1.06 8.63 13.82
CA ASP A 54 2.41 8.11 13.68
C ASP A 54 2.35 6.66 13.19
N LEU A 55 1.43 5.87 13.75
CA LEU A 55 1.17 4.52 13.29
C LEU A 55 0.67 4.53 11.83
N VAL A 56 -0.30 5.37 11.50
CA VAL A 56 -0.86 5.48 10.15
C VAL A 56 0.23 5.82 9.13
N GLN A 57 1.10 6.79 9.45
CA GLN A 57 2.19 7.19 8.57
C GLN A 57 3.20 6.05 8.38
N CYS A 58 3.63 5.41 9.47
CA CYS A 58 4.53 4.26 9.45
C CYS A 58 3.96 3.11 8.58
N LEU A 59 2.69 2.75 8.78
CA LEU A 59 2.04 1.69 8.01
C LEU A 59 1.86 2.04 6.53
N ALA A 60 1.55 3.29 6.22
CA ALA A 60 1.43 3.74 4.84
C ALA A 60 2.77 3.61 4.10
N GLU A 61 3.88 3.97 4.75
CA GLU A 61 5.22 3.83 4.20
C GLU A 61 5.63 2.36 4.01
N GLU A 62 5.39 1.50 5.01
CA GLU A 62 5.66 0.06 4.92
C GLU A 62 4.93 -0.58 3.74
N VAL A 63 3.64 -0.30 3.59
CA VAL A 63 2.83 -0.82 2.46
C VAL A 63 3.31 -0.23 1.13
N ALA A 64 3.65 1.05 1.09
CA ALA A 64 4.17 1.68 -0.12
C ALA A 64 5.52 1.09 -0.56
N ALA A 65 6.40 0.75 0.38
CA ALA A 65 7.66 0.07 0.09
C ALA A 65 7.43 -1.32 -0.51
N ALA A 66 6.48 -2.10 0.02
CA ALA A 66 6.12 -3.40 -0.54
C ALA A 66 5.58 -3.28 -1.98
N VAL A 67 4.73 -2.28 -2.24
CA VAL A 67 4.21 -2.00 -3.59
C VAL A 67 5.35 -1.62 -4.54
N ALA A 68 6.28 -0.76 -4.11
CA ALA A 68 7.43 -0.36 -4.92
C ALA A 68 8.35 -1.55 -5.25
N GLY A 69 8.61 -2.42 -4.27
CA GLY A 69 9.39 -3.64 -4.46
C GLY A 69 8.76 -4.60 -5.48
N ALA A 70 7.43 -4.78 -5.41
CA ALA A 70 6.71 -5.60 -6.38
C ALA A 70 6.65 -4.96 -7.78
N ALA A 71 6.59 -3.63 -7.86
CA ALA A 71 6.52 -2.89 -9.12
C ALA A 71 7.82 -2.94 -9.93
N GLY A 72 8.97 -3.12 -9.28
CA GLY A 72 10.27 -3.28 -9.92
C GLY A 72 10.58 -4.71 -10.38
N GLN A 73 9.71 -5.68 -10.08
CA GLN A 73 9.90 -7.11 -10.40
C GLN A 73 9.02 -7.60 -11.57
N GLY A 74 8.40 -6.68 -12.34
CA GLY A 74 7.52 -6.97 -13.46
C GLY A 74 8.07 -6.53 -14.81
#